data_AF-A0A0S8KMY9-F1
#
_entry.id   AF-A0A0S8KMY9-F1
#
_cell.length_a   1.000
_cell.length_b   1.000
_cell.length_c   1.000
_cell.angle_alpha   90.00
_cell.angle_beta   90.00
_cell.angle_gamma   90.00
#
_symmetry.space_group_name_H-M   'P 1'
#
loop_
_entity.id
_entity.type
_entity.pdbx_description
1 polymer ?
#
loop_
_entity_poly.entity_id
_entity_poly.type
_entity_poly.pdbx_seq_one_letter_code
_entity_poly.pdbx_strand_id
1 'polypeptide(L)'
;MEIWSTFATMTLFVFVYMSLLFVVALIRKRNDIADVGWGLGFILVAVSSLLLNGNVTPRKTLILVLVVLWGLRLAIHIGMRSRGKKEDYRYKKWREDWGDSWVIRSYLQVFLLQGVFMLMITFPLMIAMT
;
A
#
# COMPACT_ATOMS: atom_id res chain seq x y z
N MET A 1 -6.88 9.60 -19.29
CA MET A 1 -5.62 10.36 -19.05
C MET A 1 -4.50 9.65 -19.79
N GLU A 2 -3.37 10.31 -20.07
CA GLU A 2 -2.20 9.60 -20.59
C GLU A 2 -1.55 8.75 -19.48
N ILE A 3 -0.91 7.63 -19.84
CA ILE A 3 -0.31 6.70 -18.86
C ILE A 3 0.67 7.40 -17.90
N TRP A 4 1.48 8.35 -18.39
CA TRP A 4 2.44 9.09 -17.57
C TRP A 4 1.75 10.00 -16.55
N SER A 5 0.65 10.64 -16.94
CA SER A 5 -0.16 11.46 -16.03
C SER A 5 -0.89 10.61 -14.97
N THR A 6 -1.39 9.43 -15.36
CA THR A 6 -1.95 8.45 -14.44
C THR A 6 -0.88 7.99 -13.43
N PHE A 7 0.31 7.63 -13.91
CA PHE A 7 1.41 7.18 -13.07
C PHE A 7 1.88 8.24 -12.07
N ALA A 8 2.03 9.49 -12.51
CA ALA A 8 2.37 10.61 -11.63
C ALA A 8 1.31 10.83 -10.55
N THR A 9 0.02 10.77 -10.93
CA THR A 9 -1.09 10.91 -9.99
C THR A 9 -1.13 9.75 -8.98
N MET A 10 -0.92 8.51 -9.43
CA MET A 10 -0.84 7.35 -8.55
C MET A 10 0.38 7.43 -7.63
N THR A 11 1.51 7.97 -8.09
CA THR A 11 2.69 8.19 -7.26
C THR A 11 2.38 9.12 -6.10
N LEU A 12 1.66 10.23 -6.36
CA LEU A 12 1.21 11.14 -5.31
C LEU A 12 0.25 10.44 -4.34
N PHE A 13 -0.73 9.68 -4.84
CA PHE A 13 -1.70 8.98 -3.99
C PHE A 13 -1.03 7.93 -3.11
N VAL A 14 -0.10 7.14 -3.67
CA VAL A 14 0.66 6.14 -2.91
C VAL A 14 1.58 6.80 -1.91
N PHE A 15 2.24 7.91 -2.26
CA PHE A 15 3.05 8.68 -1.32
C PHE A 15 2.23 9.16 -0.12
N VAL A 16 1.12 9.85 -0.37
CA VAL A 16 0.20 10.33 0.69
C VAL A 16 -0.31 9.17 1.53
N TYR A 17 -0.72 8.08 0.90
CA TYR A 17 -1.19 6.87 1.57
C TYR A 17 -0.13 6.27 2.50
N MET A 18 1.11 6.11 2.02
CA MET A 18 2.21 5.55 2.81
C MET A 18 2.62 6.49 3.96
N SER A 19 2.60 7.81 3.75
CA SER A 19 2.84 8.79 4.81
C SER A 19 1.76 8.73 5.89
N LEU A 20 0.48 8.63 5.50
CA LEU A 20 -0.62 8.48 6.45
C LEU A 20 -0.51 7.16 7.23
N LEU A 21 -0.21 6.06 6.54
CA LEU A 21 -0.03 4.76 7.18
C LEU A 21 1.15 4.77 8.17
N PHE A 22 2.23 5.48 7.84
CA PHE A 22 3.36 5.68 8.75
C PHE A 22 2.96 6.51 9.98
N VAL A 23 2.19 7.58 9.83
CA VAL A 23 1.65 8.34 10.98
C VAL A 23 0.82 7.43 11.89
N VAL A 24 -0.04 6.59 11.32
CA VAL A 24 -0.80 5.59 12.10
C VAL A 24 0.14 4.60 12.80
N ALA A 25 1.21 4.15 12.13
CA ALA A 25 2.21 3.26 12.70
C ALA A 25 2.93 3.88 13.90
N LEU A 26 3.26 5.18 13.84
CA LEU A 26 3.85 5.93 14.94
C LEU A 26 2.89 6.03 16.14
N ILE A 27 1.62 6.38 15.89
CA ILE A 27 0.59 6.49 16.94
C ILE A 27 0.36 5.14 17.62
N ARG A 28 0.29 4.07 16.83
CA ARG A 28 0.09 2.70 17.33
C ARG A 28 1.38 2.06 17.87
N LYS A 29 2.53 2.73 17.72
CA LYS A 29 3.88 2.21 18.02
C LYS A 29 4.13 0.83 17.41
N ARG A 30 3.65 0.63 16.18
CA ARG A 30 3.59 -0.67 15.51
C ARG A 30 3.81 -0.51 14.00
N ASN A 31 4.95 -0.97 13.51
CA ASN A 31 5.28 -0.89 12.08
C ASN A 31 4.69 -2.03 11.25
N ASP A 32 4.19 -3.09 11.90
CA ASP A 32 3.54 -4.23 11.22
C ASP A 32 2.22 -3.89 10.53
N ILE A 33 1.68 -2.68 10.79
CA ILE A 33 0.53 -2.15 10.04
C ILE A 33 0.84 -1.93 8.56
N ALA A 34 2.11 -1.74 8.20
CA ALA A 34 2.56 -1.61 6.81
C ALA A 34 2.14 -2.84 5.98
N ASP A 35 2.30 -4.04 6.56
CA ASP A 35 1.94 -5.32 5.92
C ASP A 35 0.42 -5.44 5.68
N VAL A 36 -0.40 -4.87 6.57
CA VAL A 36 -1.87 -4.84 6.40
C VAL A 36 -2.28 -3.80 5.36
N GLY A 37 -1.67 -2.61 5.43
CA GLY A 37 -1.94 -1.52 4.49
C GLY A 37 -1.48 -1.82 3.07
N TRP A 38 -0.59 -2.81 2.88
CA TRP A 38 -0.16 -3.26 1.57
C TRP A 38 -1.33 -3.63 0.66
N GLY A 39 -2.19 -4.56 1.10
CA GLY A 39 -3.34 -5.02 0.31
C GLY A 39 -4.32 -3.91 0.00
N LEU A 40 -4.56 -3.00 0.95
CA LEU A 40 -5.44 -1.84 0.76
C LEU A 40 -4.85 -0.81 -0.22
N GLY A 41 -3.54 -0.67 -0.28
CA GLY A 41 -2.89 0.23 -1.24
C GLY A 41 -3.07 -0.21 -2.70
N PHE A 42 -3.06 -1.52 -2.99
CA PHE A 42 -3.41 -2.02 -4.34
C PHE A 42 -4.84 -1.66 -4.73
N ILE A 43 -5.77 -1.75 -3.77
CA ILE A 43 -7.17 -1.36 -3.99
C ILE A 43 -7.27 0.14 -4.27
N LEU A 44 -6.57 0.96 -3.49
CA LEU A 44 -6.49 2.40 -3.70
C LEU A 44 -6.05 2.73 -5.13
N VAL A 45 -4.96 2.14 -5.61
CA VAL A 45 -4.47 2.36 -6.98
C VAL A 45 -5.49 1.91 -8.02
N ALA A 46 -6.11 0.74 -7.84
CA ALA A 46 -7.06 0.19 -8.81
C ALA A 46 -8.35 1.03 -8.91
N VAL A 47 -8.93 1.41 -7.78
CA VAL A 47 -10.13 2.26 -7.72
C VAL A 47 -9.82 3.63 -8.30
N SER A 48 -8.71 4.25 -7.87
CA SER A 48 -8.34 5.60 -8.33
C SER A 48 -8.05 5.63 -9.83
N SER A 49 -7.38 4.59 -10.37
CA SER A 49 -7.10 4.48 -11.80
C SER A 49 -8.38 4.34 -12.63
N LEU A 50 -9.39 3.61 -12.14
CA LEU A 50 -10.67 3.49 -12.82
C LEU A 50 -11.44 4.83 -12.82
N LEU A 51 -11.49 5.50 -11.66
CA LEU A 51 -12.21 6.77 -11.52
C LEU A 51 -11.62 7.89 -12.39
N LEU A 52 -10.29 7.98 -12.48
CA LEU A 52 -9.62 9.02 -13.27
C LEU A 52 -9.73 8.82 -14.79
N ASN A 53 -9.86 7.57 -15.25
CA ASN A 53 -9.96 7.28 -16.67
C ASN A 53 -11.41 7.18 -17.17
N GLY A 54 -12.39 7.13 -16.27
CA GLY A 54 -13.82 7.37 -16.53
C GLY A 54 -14.55 6.33 -17.41
N ASN A 55 -13.83 5.51 -18.18
CA ASN A 55 -14.41 4.53 -19.08
C ASN A 55 -14.52 3.16 -18.39
N VAL A 56 -15.70 2.89 -17.81
CA VAL A 56 -16.00 1.61 -17.17
C VAL A 56 -16.35 0.58 -18.25
N THR A 57 -15.52 -0.46 -18.37
CA THR A 57 -15.74 -1.59 -19.29
C THR A 57 -15.80 -2.89 -18.49
N PRO A 58 -16.47 -3.94 -19.01
CA PRO A 58 -16.52 -5.24 -18.32
C PRO A 58 -15.13 -5.78 -17.93
N ARG A 59 -14.12 -5.56 -18.79
CA ARG A 59 -12.72 -5.92 -18.52
C ARG A 59 -12.16 -5.16 -17.31
N LYS A 60 -12.28 -3.84 -17.29
CA LYS A 60 -11.77 -3.00 -16.19
C LYS A 60 -12.50 -3.31 -14.88
N THR A 61 -13.81 -3.55 -14.93
CA THR A 61 -14.61 -3.97 -13.77
C THR A 61 -14.15 -5.32 -13.24
N LEU A 62 -13.89 -6.31 -14.11
CA LEU A 62 -13.39 -7.62 -13.69
C LEU A 62 -12.03 -7.50 -12.99
N ILE A 63 -11.10 -6.74 -13.56
CA ILE A 63 -9.78 -6.50 -12.94
C ILE A 63 -9.95 -5.84 -11.56
N LEU A 64 -10.80 -4.81 -11.47
CA LEU A 64 -11.06 -4.13 -10.20
C LEU A 64 -11.58 -5.11 -9.14
N VAL A 65 -12.60 -5.91 -9.47
CA VAL A 65 -13.20 -6.89 -8.54
C VAL A 65 -12.15 -7.89 -8.07
N LEU A 66 -11.34 -8.44 -8.98
CA LEU A 66 -10.29 -9.40 -8.62
C LEU A 66 -9.25 -8.78 -7.66
N VAL A 67 -8.84 -7.54 -7.93
CA VAL A 67 -7.87 -6.81 -7.08
C VAL A 67 -8.47 -6.48 -5.71
N VAL A 68 -9.74 -6.06 -5.68
CA VAL A 68 -10.47 -5.81 -4.42
C VAL A 68 -10.57 -7.08 -3.59
N LEU A 69 -11.00 -8.19 -4.20
CA LEU A 69 -11.13 -9.47 -3.50
C LEU A 69 -9.77 -9.96 -2.96
N TRP A 70 -8.73 -9.93 -3.79
CA TRP A 70 -7.40 -10.35 -3.38
C TRP A 70 -6.80 -9.43 -2.30
N GLY A 71 -6.92 -8.11 -2.48
CA GLY A 71 -6.36 -7.10 -1.58
C GLY A 71 -7.03 -7.12 -0.21
N LEU A 72 -8.37 -7.23 -0.18
CA LEU A 72 -9.12 -7.38 1.06
C LEU A 72 -8.79 -8.68 1.75
N ARG A 73 -8.75 -9.81 1.01
CA ARG A 73 -8.35 -11.10 1.57
C ARG A 73 -6.97 -11.01 2.22
N LEU A 74 -6.01 -10.37 1.56
CA LEU A 74 -4.65 -10.20 2.09
C LEU A 74 -4.64 -9.35 3.37
N ALA A 75 -5.28 -8.19 3.33
CA ALA A 75 -5.35 -7.27 4.47
C ALA A 75 -6.05 -7.91 5.68
N ILE A 76 -7.17 -8.60 5.44
CA ILE A 76 -7.93 -9.32 6.48
C ILE A 76 -7.09 -10.46 7.05
N HIS A 77 -6.46 -11.29 6.21
CA HIS A 77 -5.65 -12.41 6.67
C HIS A 77 -4.47 -11.95 7.54
N ILE A 78 -3.72 -10.94 7.10
CA ILE A 78 -2.59 -10.40 7.87
C ILE A 78 -3.10 -9.70 9.14
N GLY A 79 -4.17 -8.91 9.04
CA GLY A 79 -4.78 -8.22 10.18
C GLY A 79 -5.31 -9.17 11.24
N MET A 80 -5.94 -10.28 10.84
CA MET A 80 -6.37 -11.33 11.76
C MET A 80 -5.18 -12.04 12.40
N ARG A 81 -4.12 -12.30 11.63
CA ARG A 81 -2.89 -12.94 12.13
C ARG A 81 -2.16 -12.08 13.16
N SER A 82 -2.18 -10.76 13.00
CA SER A 82 -1.52 -9.80 13.89
C SER A 82 -2.39 -9.38 15.09
N ARG A 83 -3.71 -9.63 15.03
CA ARG A 83 -4.66 -9.33 16.10
C ARG A 83 -4.35 -10.16 17.36
N GLY A 84 -4.20 -9.47 18.49
CA GLY A 84 -3.91 -10.10 19.79
C GLY A 84 -2.44 -10.48 20.03
N LYS A 85 -1.56 -10.28 19.05
CA LYS A 85 -0.11 -10.51 19.21
C LYS A 85 0.61 -9.20 19.50
N LYS A 86 1.74 -9.30 20.23
CA LYS A 86 2.75 -8.23 20.30
C LYS A 86 3.26 -7.92 18.89
N GLU A 87 3.84 -6.73 18.69
CA GLU A 87 4.46 -6.34 17.41
C GLU A 87 5.32 -7.49 16.85
N ASP A 88 5.23 -7.72 15.53
CA ASP A 88 6.03 -8.76 14.87
C ASP A 88 7.51 -8.56 15.19
N TYR A 89 8.17 -9.66 15.57
CA TYR A 89 9.56 -9.70 16.03
C TYR A 89 10.50 -8.96 15.08
N ARG A 90 10.26 -9.01 13.76
CA ARG A 90 11.09 -8.32 12.76
C ARG A 90 11.13 -6.81 13.00
N TYR A 91 9.96 -6.19 13.15
CA TYR A 91 9.83 -4.75 13.34
C TYR A 91 10.32 -4.31 14.72
N LYS A 92 10.09 -5.13 15.76
CA LYS A 92 10.65 -4.87 17.09
C LYS A 92 12.18 -4.92 17.07
N LYS A 93 12.76 -5.93 16.43
CA LYS A 93 14.21 -6.08 16.28
C LYS A 93 14.81 -4.91 15.50
N TRP A 94 14.22 -4.50 14.38
CA TRP A 94 14.72 -3.33 13.64
C TRP A 94 14.64 -2.05 14.45
N ARG A 95 13.60 -1.88 15.27
CA ARG A 95 13.49 -0.73 16.18
C ARG A 95 14.63 -0.71 17.21
N GLU A 96 15.01 -1.87 17.74
CA GLU A 96 16.14 -2.03 18.65
C GLU A 96 17.48 -1.81 17.93
N ASP A 97 17.68 -2.46 16.77
CA ASP A 97 18.92 -2.39 15.98
C ASP A 97 19.19 -0.97 15.41
N TRP A 98 18.14 -0.21 15.08
CA TRP A 98 18.27 1.11 14.47
C TRP A 98 18.37 2.27 15.46
N GLY A 99 18.11 2.02 16.76
CA GLY A 99 18.20 3.03 17.82
C GLY A 99 17.48 4.32 17.45
N ASP A 100 18.14 5.47 17.64
CA ASP A 100 17.55 6.80 17.39
C ASP A 100 17.12 7.04 15.93
N SER A 101 17.71 6.30 14.99
CA SER A 101 17.39 6.43 13.56
C SER A 101 16.14 5.64 13.13
N TRP A 102 15.49 4.92 14.05
CA TRP A 102 14.40 3.99 13.73
C TRP A 102 13.24 4.65 13.00
N VAL A 103 12.90 5.91 13.32
CA VAL A 103 11.77 6.64 12.72
C VAL A 103 12.02 6.87 11.24
N ILE A 104 13.16 7.49 10.91
CA ILE A 104 13.53 7.83 9.53
C ILE A 104 13.75 6.55 8.72
N ARG A 105 14.45 5.56 9.28
CA ARG A 105 14.68 4.29 8.60
C ARG A 105 13.39 3.52 8.35
N SER A 106 12.47 3.48 9.31
CA SER A 106 11.16 2.88 9.11
C SER A 106 10.42 3.58 7.99
N TYR A 107 10.35 4.91 8.00
CA TYR A 107 9.66 5.64 6.95
C TYR A 107 10.22 5.35 5.55
N LEU A 108 11.54 5.43 5.38
CA LEU A 108 12.18 5.25 4.08
C LEU A 108 12.20 3.77 3.63
N GLN A 109 12.64 2.86 4.49
CA GLN A 109 12.94 1.47 4.13
C GLN A 109 11.74 0.54 4.29
N VAL A 110 10.81 0.85 5.19
CA VAL A 110 9.57 0.06 5.34
C VAL A 110 8.47 0.65 4.48
N PHE A 111 8.10 1.91 4.69
CA PHE A 111 6.88 2.47 4.09
C PHE A 111 7.09 2.97 2.66
N LEU A 112 8.07 3.85 2.42
CA LEU A 112 8.29 4.39 1.08
C LEU A 112 8.82 3.35 0.10
N LEU A 113 9.74 2.48 0.52
CA LEU A 113 10.24 1.39 -0.32
C LEU A 113 9.11 0.44 -0.72
N GLN A 114 8.22 0.09 0.22
CA GLN A 114 6.98 -0.59 -0.10
C GLN A 114 6.17 0.24 -1.11
N GLY A 115 5.93 1.52 -0.90
CA GLY A 115 5.24 2.38 -1.87
C GLY A 115 5.80 2.28 -3.30
N VAL A 116 7.13 2.29 -3.44
CA VAL A 116 7.81 2.12 -4.74
C VAL A 116 7.51 0.75 -5.35
N PHE A 117 7.62 -0.33 -4.58
CA PHE A 117 7.26 -1.66 -5.07
C PHE A 117 5.79 -1.77 -5.45
N MET A 118 4.90 -1.08 -4.73
CA MET A 118 3.48 -1.05 -5.06
C MET A 118 3.25 -0.40 -6.43
N LEU A 119 3.89 0.73 -6.71
CA LEU A 119 3.80 1.40 -8.00
C LEU A 119 4.34 0.51 -9.13
N MET A 120 5.47 -0.15 -8.92
CA MET A 120 6.05 -1.05 -9.91
C MET A 120 5.12 -2.25 -10.20
N ILE A 121 4.58 -2.91 -9.16
CA ILE A 121 3.71 -4.07 -9.32
C ILE A 121 2.36 -3.66 -9.93
N THR A 122 1.85 -2.47 -9.59
CA THR A 122 0.59 -1.95 -10.15
C THR A 122 0.74 -1.32 -11.53
N PHE A 123 1.95 -1.16 -12.06
CA PHE A 123 2.16 -0.54 -13.37
C PHE A 123 1.38 -1.22 -14.52
N PRO A 124 1.38 -2.56 -14.66
CA PRO A 124 0.55 -3.23 -15.69
C PRO A 124 -0.95 -3.02 -15.48
N LEU A 125 -1.39 -2.90 -14.21
CA LEU A 125 -2.77 -2.58 -13.88
C LEU A 125 -3.12 -1.18 -14.36
N MET A 126 -2.26 -0.19 -14.14
CA MET A 126 -2.49 1.18 -14.60
C MET A 126 -2.62 1.24 -16.12
N ILE A 127 -1.79 0.47 -16.85
CA ILE A 127 -1.90 0.34 -18.32
C ILE A 127 -3.26 -0.25 -18.71
N ALA A 128 -3.71 -1.31 -18.03
CA ALA A 128 -5.00 -1.93 -18.35
C ALA A 128 -6.21 -1.03 -18.03
N MET A 129 -6.05 -0.10 -17.08
CA MET A 129 -7.08 0.82 -16.60
C MET A 129 -7.10 2.18 -17.32
N THR A 130 -6.02 2.55 -17.98
CA THR A 130 -5.95 3.71 -18.87
C THR A 130 -6.68 3.36 -20.16
#